data_AF-A0A382YJ46-F1
#
_entry.id   AF-A0A382YJ46-F1
#
_cell.length_a   1.000
_cell.length_b   1.000
_cell.length_c   1.000
_cell.angle_alpha   90.00
_cell.angle_beta   90.00
_cell.angle_gamma   90.00
#
_symmetry.space_group_name_H-M   'P 1'
#
loop_
_entity.id
_entity.type
_entity.pdbx_description
1 polymer ?
#
loop_
_entity_poly.entity_id
_entity_poly.type
_entity_poly.pdbx_seq_one_letter_code
_entity_poly.pdbx_strand_id
1 'polypeptide(L)' 'VSDLFASAAAEVMQRRAPLAARLRPRRLDDLVGHEELLGPGAPLRTLIEADRLTSLILW' A
#
# COMPACT_ATOMS: atom_id res chain seq x y z
N VAL A 1 -5.43 13.86 20.87
CA VAL A 1 -6.22 12.81 21.57
C VAL A 1 -6.90 11.99 20.49
N SER A 2 -6.54 10.71 20.31
CA SER A 2 -7.23 9.85 19.34
C SER A 2 -8.60 9.47 19.90
N ASP A 3 -9.64 9.65 19.10
CA ASP A 3 -11.02 9.27 19.43
C ASP A 3 -11.19 7.74 19.40
N LEU A 4 -11.58 7.16 20.54
CA LEU A 4 -11.83 5.73 20.74
C LEU A 4 -13.00 5.22 19.86
N PHE A 5 -13.98 6.08 19.58
CA PHE A 5 -15.13 5.69 18.77
C PHE A 5 -14.77 5.60 17.28
N ALA A 6 -13.89 6.47 16.81
CA ALA A 6 -13.38 6.43 15.43
C ALA A 6 -12.61 5.12 15.13
N SER A 7 -11.79 4.62 16.06
CA SER A 7 -11.06 3.36 15.85
C SER A 7 -12.00 2.15 15.78
N ALA A 8 -13.02 2.10 16.64
CA ALA A 8 -14.00 1.02 16.63
C ALA A 8 -14.80 0.97 15.32
N ALA A 9 -15.20 2.14 14.79
CA ALA A 9 -15.89 2.24 13.51
C ALA A 9 -15.02 1.77 12.34
N ALA A 10 -13.74 2.16 12.32
CA ALA A 10 -12.79 1.73 11.30
C ALA A 10 -12.57 0.21 11.31
N GLU A 11 -12.50 -0.41 12.48
CA GLU A 11 -12.33 -1.85 12.62
C GLU A 11 -13.53 -2.63 12.06
N VAL A 12 -14.76 -2.16 12.33
CA VAL A 12 -15.99 -2.76 11.76
C VAL A 12 -16.00 -2.64 10.23
N MET A 13 -15.59 -1.50 9.69
CA MET A 13 -15.47 -1.32 8.24
C MET A 13 -14.45 -2.27 7.61
N GLN A 14 -13.28 -2.45 8.24
CA GLN A 14 -12.27 -3.39 7.76
C GLN A 14 -12.77 -4.84 7.76
N ARG A 15 -13.48 -5.27 8.81
CA ARG A 15 -14.04 -6.64 8.88
C ARG A 15 -15.11 -6.90 7.81
N ARG A 16 -15.88 -5.88 7.44
CA ARG A 16 -16.93 -5.95 6.42
C ARG A 16 -16.44 -5.68 4.99
N ALA A 17 -15.19 -5.28 4.82
CA ALA A 17 -14.63 -4.98 3.51
C ALA A 17 -14.52 -6.25 2.63
N PRO A 18 -14.68 -6.12 1.29
CA PRO A 18 -14.45 -7.22 0.36
C PRO A 18 -13.05 -7.83 0.52
N LEU A 19 -12.89 -9.11 0.16
CA LEU A 19 -11.62 -9.83 0.29
C LEU A 19 -10.46 -9.07 -0.38
N ALA A 20 -10.66 -8.56 -1.59
CA ALA A 20 -9.64 -7.81 -2.32
C ALA A 20 -9.16 -6.56 -1.57
N ALA A 21 -10.07 -5.83 -0.92
CA ALA A 21 -9.71 -4.66 -0.11
C ALA A 21 -8.91 -5.07 1.15
N ARG A 22 -9.25 -6.21 1.75
CA ARG A 22 -8.55 -6.77 2.93
C ARG A 22 -7.15 -7.31 2.60
N LEU A 23 -6.96 -7.81 1.38
CA LEU A 23 -5.68 -8.34 0.89
C LEU A 23 -4.77 -7.26 0.29
N ARG A 24 -5.18 -5.98 0.29
CA ARG A 24 -4.35 -4.91 -0.26
C ARG A 24 -2.97 -4.90 0.44
N PRO A 25 -1.87 -5.01 -0.33
CA PRO A 25 -0.50 -4.90 0.18
C PRO A 25 -0.29 -3.69 1.08
N ARG A 26 0.46 -3.85 2.18
CA ARG A 26 0.81 -2.74 3.08
C ARG A 26 2.26 -2.31 2.93
N ARG A 27 3.11 -3.20 2.41
CA ARG A 27 4.51 -2.96 2.09
C ARG A 27 4.76 -3.25 0.61
N LEU A 28 5.81 -2.66 0.06
CA LEU A 28 6.26 -2.96 -1.30
C LEU A 28 6.63 -4.44 -1.45
N ASP A 29 7.15 -5.07 -0.40
CA ASP A 29 7.51 -6.49 -0.41
C ASP A 29 6.30 -7.45 -0.39
N ASP A 30 5.11 -6.94 -0.07
CA ASP A 30 3.87 -7.73 -0.12
C ASP A 30 3.30 -7.79 -1.56
N LEU A 31 3.83 -6.98 -2.49
CA LEU A 31 3.39 -6.97 -3.89
C LEU A 31 3.92 -8.21 -4.61
N VAL A 32 2.99 -8.98 -5.14
CA VAL A 32 3.30 -10.15 -5.96
C VAL A 32 3.30 -9.72 -7.43
N GLY A 33 4.40 -10.00 -8.13
CA GLY A 33 4.63 -9.56 -9.51
C GLY A 33 5.35 -8.22 -9.60
N HIS A 34 5.72 -7.82 -10.83
CA HIS A 34 6.44 -6.57 -11.12
C HIS A 34 7.85 -6.46 -10.48
N GLU A 35 8.59 -7.56 -10.38
CA GLU A 35 9.96 -7.59 -9.82
C GLU A 35 10.92 -6.65 -10.57
N GLU A 36 10.80 -6.52 -11.89
CA GLU A 36 11.65 -5.61 -12.68
C GLU A 36 11.43 -4.13 -12.34
N LEU A 37 10.25 -3.77 -11.82
CA LEU A 37 9.88 -2.39 -11.50
C LEU A 37 9.99 -2.07 -10.00
N LEU A 38 9.62 -3.03 -9.15
CA LEU A 38 9.46 -2.85 -7.70
C LEU A 38 10.37 -3.77 -6.86
N GLY A 39 11.16 -4.63 -7.50
CA GLY A 39 12.15 -5.45 -6.83
C GLY A 39 13.31 -4.64 -6.24
N PRO A 40 14.15 -5.23 -5.38
CA PRO A 40 15.29 -4.55 -4.77
C PRO A 40 16.20 -3.90 -5.83
N GLY A 41 16.46 -2.59 -5.69
CA GLY A 41 17.29 -1.82 -6.63
C GLY A 41 16.59 -1.47 -7.96
N ALA A 42 15.34 -1.87 -8.17
CA ALA A 42 14.57 -1.46 -9.33
C ALA A 42 14.32 0.06 -9.32
N PRO A 43 14.19 0.68 -10.51
CA PRO A 43 14.18 2.14 -10.63
C PRO A 43 13.00 2.78 -9.88
N LEU A 44 11.79 2.22 -9.96
CA LEU A 44 10.65 2.79 -9.25
C LEU A 44 10.76 2.59 -7.73
N ARG A 45 11.23 1.42 -7.26
CA ARG A 45 11.48 1.19 -5.83
C ARG A 45 12.46 2.21 -5.27
N THR A 46 13.55 2.48 -5.98
CA THR A 46 14.59 3.44 -5.57
C THR A 46 14.02 4.86 -5.45
N LEU A 47 13.16 5.28 -6.38
CA LEU A 47 12.49 6.58 -6.33
C LEU A 47 11.50 6.69 -5.16
N ILE A 48 10.76 5.62 -4.86
CA ILE A 48 9.83 5.56 -3.71
C ILE A 48 10.64 5.68 -2.41
N GLU A 49 11.70 4.89 -2.26
CA GLU A 49 12.54 4.86 -1.04
C GLU A 49 13.28 6.18 -0.80
N ALA A 50 13.69 6.86 -1.87
CA ALA A 50 14.31 8.18 -1.78
C ALA A 50 13.32 9.33 -1.55
N ASP A 51 12.00 9.06 -1.53
CA ASP A 51 10.92 10.05 -1.47
C ASP A 51 11.01 11.10 -2.61
N ARG A 52 11.31 10.62 -3.83
CA ARG A 52 11.53 11.43 -5.04
C ARG A 52 10.53 11.10 -6.15
N LEU A 53 9.36 10.58 -5.79
CA LEU A 53 8.29 10.26 -6.74
C LEU A 53 7.78 11.52 -7.44
N THR A 54 7.66 11.43 -8.77
CA THR A 54 6.96 12.41 -9.60
C THR A 54 5.57 11.89 -9.99
N SER A 55 4.81 12.68 -10.75
CA SER A 55 3.57 12.19 -11.36
C SER A 55 3.84 10.99 -12.27
N LEU A 56 3.03 9.93 -12.14
CA LEU A 56 3.15 8.68 -12.88
C LEU A 56 1.77 8.26 -13.39
N ILE A 57 1.73 7.61 -14.55
CA ILE A 57 0.56 6.88 -15.04
C ILE A 57 0.87 5.39 -14.94
N LEU A 58 0.06 4.65 -14.19
CA LEU A 58 0.13 3.20 -14.05
C LEU A 58 -0.95 2.59 -14.94
N TRP A 59 -0.55 1.84 -15.97
CA TRP A 59 -1.43 1.23 -16.97
C TRP A 59 -1.22 -0.28 -17.04
#